data_AF-A0A2T4JNL2-F1
#
_entry.id   AF-A0A2T4JNL2-F1
#
_cell.length_a   1.000
_cell.length_b   1.000
_cell.length_c   1.000
_cell.angle_alpha   90.00
_cell.angle_beta   90.00
_cell.angle_gamma   90.00
#
_symmetry.space_group_name_H-M   'P 1'
#
loop_
_entity.id
_entity.type
_entity.pdbx_description
1 polymer ?
#
loop_
_entity_poly.entity_id
_entity_poly.type
_entity_poly.pdbx_seq_one_letter_code
_entity_poly.pdbx_strand_id
1 'polypeptide(L)'
;MRGAHRLSPLVLACGLALAGQPAAAQSEFLDQALDLVNASRAEADLPALETGADLVEAARAHAEDMLARDFYAHESPEGDTVQDRYIAAGGDEWELVAENIARCTGCPAPDAARIASLHEGWMNSPGHRE
;
A
#
# COMPACT_ATOMS: atom_id res chain seq x y z
N MET A 1 31.40 -8.95 15.99
CA MET A 1 30.90 -9.57 14.74
C MET A 1 29.84 -8.62 14.20
N ARG A 2 30.12 -7.95 13.08
CA ARG A 2 29.21 -6.94 12.50
C ARG A 2 28.15 -7.69 11.71
N GLY A 3 26.92 -7.69 12.22
CA GLY A 3 25.77 -8.19 11.48
C GLY A 3 25.57 -7.32 10.25
N ALA A 4 25.46 -7.95 9.09
CA ALA A 4 25.11 -7.28 7.86
C ALA A 4 23.73 -6.64 8.07
N HIS A 5 23.68 -5.31 8.17
CA HIS A 5 22.44 -4.57 8.01
C HIS A 5 21.95 -4.85 6.59
N ARG A 6 20.96 -5.72 6.46
CA ARG A 6 20.16 -5.79 5.25
C ARG A 6 19.59 -4.39 5.10
N LEU A 7 19.94 -3.71 4.01
CA LEU A 7 19.18 -2.56 3.56
C LEU A 7 17.78 -3.11 3.26
N SER A 8 16.87 -3.07 4.23
CA SER A 8 15.48 -3.43 3.98
C SER A 8 14.99 -2.48 2.88
N PRO A 9 14.52 -3.02 1.75
CA PRO A 9 13.95 -2.17 0.71
C PRO A 9 12.78 -1.44 1.36
N LEU A 10 12.74 -0.13 1.19
CA LEU A 10 11.59 0.71 1.54
C LEU A 10 10.31 0.01 1.08
N VAL A 11 9.53 -0.58 2.01
CA VAL A 11 8.32 -1.29 1.62
C VAL A 11 7.18 -0.29 1.62
N LEU A 12 6.77 0.08 0.41
CA LEU A 12 5.61 0.94 0.19
C LEU A 12 4.36 0.10 0.36
N ALA A 13 3.61 0.34 1.44
CA ALA A 13 2.24 -0.12 1.54
C ALA A 13 1.38 0.72 0.58
N CYS A 14 1.12 0.14 -0.57
CA CYS A 14 0.27 0.70 -1.61
C CYS A 14 -1.18 0.25 -1.32
N GLY A 15 -1.85 0.97 -0.42
CA GLY A 15 -3.21 0.65 0.02
C GLY A 15 -4.23 1.10 -1.01
N LEU A 16 -4.55 0.23 -1.97
CA LEU A 16 -5.74 0.41 -2.77
C LEU A 16 -6.96 -0.10 -2.02
N ALA A 17 -7.92 0.78 -1.75
CA ALA A 17 -9.19 0.40 -1.15
C ALA A 17 -9.97 -0.55 -2.06
N LEU A 18 -9.91 -1.83 -1.71
CA LEU A 18 -10.49 -2.99 -2.40
C LEU A 18 -11.71 -3.57 -1.68
N ALA A 19 -12.18 -2.87 -0.65
CA ALA A 19 -13.21 -3.35 0.24
C ALA A 19 -14.51 -3.68 -0.53
N GLY A 20 -14.98 -4.91 -0.38
CA GLY A 20 -16.18 -5.44 -1.02
C GLY A 20 -15.96 -6.28 -2.29
N GLN A 21 -14.71 -6.49 -2.74
CA GLN A 21 -14.39 -7.38 -3.87
C GLN A 21 -14.15 -8.84 -3.41
N PRO A 22 -14.42 -9.85 -4.26
CA PRO A 22 -14.03 -11.24 -3.96
C PRO A 22 -12.51 -11.35 -3.85
N ALA A 23 -12.03 -12.28 -3.00
CA ALA A 23 -10.59 -12.45 -2.71
C ALA A 23 -9.71 -12.63 -3.97
N ALA A 24 -10.24 -13.30 -5.01
CA ALA A 24 -9.53 -13.46 -6.27
C ALA A 24 -9.27 -12.11 -6.97
N ALA A 25 -10.27 -11.24 -7.05
CA ALA A 25 -10.12 -9.91 -7.63
C ALA A 25 -9.20 -9.01 -6.77
N GLN A 26 -9.22 -9.18 -5.45
CA GLN A 26 -8.29 -8.49 -4.56
C GLN A 26 -6.83 -8.89 -4.85
N SER A 27 -6.57 -10.18 -5.06
CA SER A 27 -5.24 -10.68 -5.45
C SER A 27 -4.80 -10.11 -6.80
N GLU A 28 -5.66 -10.14 -7.82
CA GLU A 28 -5.34 -9.61 -9.16
C GLU A 28 -5.00 -8.11 -9.11
N PHE A 29 -5.73 -7.33 -8.32
CA PHE A 29 -5.47 -5.89 -8.21
C PHE A 29 -4.22 -5.58 -7.38
N LEU A 30 -3.89 -6.41 -6.39
CA LEU A 30 -2.61 -6.32 -5.68
C LEU A 30 -1.44 -6.59 -6.62
N ASP A 31 -1.50 -7.66 -7.41
CA ASP A 31 -0.47 -8.00 -8.38
C ASP A 31 -0.29 -6.88 -9.40
N GLN A 32 -1.40 -6.35 -9.94
CA GLN A 32 -1.36 -5.23 -10.87
C GLN A 32 -0.77 -3.95 -10.24
N ALA A 33 -1.13 -3.63 -8.99
CA ALA A 33 -0.58 -2.48 -8.29
C ALA A 33 0.94 -2.63 -8.08
N LEU A 34 1.40 -3.83 -7.70
CA LEU A 34 2.83 -4.11 -7.55
C LEU A 34 3.58 -4.01 -8.88
N ASP A 35 3.01 -4.52 -9.97
CA ASP A 35 3.60 -4.43 -11.32
C ASP A 35 3.77 -2.97 -11.76
N LEU A 36 2.77 -2.13 -11.53
CA LEU A 36 2.82 -0.70 -11.84
C LEU A 36 3.87 0.03 -11.02
N VAL A 37 3.94 -0.24 -9.71
CA VAL A 37 4.98 0.31 -8.83
C VAL A 37 6.36 -0.12 -9.30
N ASN A 38 6.55 -1.41 -9.60
CA ASN A 38 7.84 -1.93 -10.05
C ASN A 38 8.25 -1.41 -11.44
N ALA A 39 7.30 -1.12 -12.33
CA ALA A 39 7.57 -0.44 -13.59
C ALA A 39 8.11 0.98 -13.35
N SER A 40 7.45 1.78 -12.51
CA SER A 40 7.92 3.13 -12.16
C SER A 40 9.26 3.12 -11.40
N ARG A 41 9.53 2.09 -10.59
CA ARG A 41 10.83 1.91 -9.94
C ARG A 41 11.92 1.58 -10.95
N ALA A 42 11.64 0.73 -11.94
CA ALA A 42 12.58 0.41 -13.01
C ALA A 42 12.94 1.65 -13.85
N GLU A 43 11.96 2.52 -14.15
CA GLU A 43 12.20 3.81 -14.82
C GLU A 43 13.11 4.75 -14.02
N ALA A 44 13.15 4.59 -12.70
CA ALA A 44 13.98 5.34 -11.77
C ALA A 44 15.27 4.60 -11.34
N ASP A 45 15.64 3.50 -12.00
CA ASP A 45 16.79 2.64 -11.66
C ASP A 45 16.77 2.11 -10.21
N LEU A 46 15.58 1.90 -9.63
CA LEU A 46 15.39 1.36 -8.29
C LEU A 46 15.12 -0.16 -8.33
N PRO A 47 15.59 -0.93 -7.32
CA PRO A 47 15.30 -2.36 -7.22
C PRO A 47 13.80 -2.64 -7.13
N ALA A 48 13.32 -3.74 -7.72
CA ALA A 48 11.94 -4.18 -7.57
C ALA A 48 11.59 -4.47 -6.10
N LEU A 49 10.33 -4.21 -5.73
CA LEU A 49 9.72 -4.62 -4.47
C LEU A 49 9.08 -6.00 -4.61
N GLU A 50 8.95 -6.68 -3.48
CA GLU A 50 8.24 -7.95 -3.33
C GLU A 50 7.03 -7.75 -2.40
N THR A 51 6.04 -8.64 -2.49
CA THR A 51 4.90 -8.63 -1.57
C THR A 51 5.31 -9.11 -0.17
N GLY A 52 4.79 -8.44 0.86
CA GLY A 52 4.87 -8.88 2.26
C GLY A 52 3.47 -9.16 2.80
N ALA A 53 3.26 -10.35 3.39
CA ALA A 53 1.92 -10.76 3.86
C ALA A 53 1.41 -9.88 5.01
N ASP A 54 2.31 -9.45 5.89
CA ASP A 54 2.11 -8.47 6.96
C ASP A 54 1.69 -7.09 6.41
N LEU A 55 2.35 -6.60 5.37
CA LEU A 55 2.01 -5.33 4.72
C LEU A 55 0.66 -5.39 4.00
N VAL A 56 0.40 -6.50 3.30
CA VAL A 56 -0.90 -6.74 2.64
C VAL A 56 -2.02 -6.74 3.68
N GLU A 57 -1.82 -7.40 4.81
CA GLU A 57 -2.81 -7.44 5.89
C GLU A 57 -3.02 -6.06 6.52
N ALA A 58 -1.94 -5.35 6.86
CA ALA A 58 -2.02 -4.00 7.44
C ALA A 58 -2.74 -3.02 6.49
N ALA A 59 -2.41 -3.05 5.19
CA ALA A 59 -3.01 -2.19 4.18
C ALA A 59 -4.49 -2.51 3.95
N ARG A 60 -4.84 -3.81 3.88
CA ARG A 60 -6.22 -4.28 3.74
C ARG A 60 -7.07 -3.84 4.92
N ALA A 61 -6.61 -4.10 6.15
CA ALA A 61 -7.32 -3.74 7.37
C ALA A 61 -7.55 -2.22 7.47
N HIS A 62 -6.55 -1.40 7.15
CA HIS A 62 -6.70 0.06 7.17
C HIS A 62 -7.68 0.57 6.12
N ALA A 63 -7.63 0.02 4.90
CA ALA A 63 -8.57 0.38 3.85
C ALA A 63 -10.01 -0.01 4.18
N GLU A 64 -10.21 -1.18 4.81
CA GLU A 64 -11.51 -1.63 5.33
C GLU A 64 -12.01 -0.71 6.46
N ASP A 65 -11.14 -0.29 7.38
CA ASP A 65 -11.50 0.61 8.47
C ASP A 65 -11.90 2.01 7.95
N MET A 66 -11.10 2.57 7.04
CA MET A 66 -11.40 3.84 6.35
C MET A 66 -12.78 3.81 5.69
N LEU A 67 -13.12 2.70 5.00
CA LEU A 67 -14.43 2.55 4.39
C LEU A 67 -15.54 2.37 5.44
N ALA A 68 -15.34 1.52 6.44
CA ALA A 68 -16.36 1.17 7.42
C ALA A 68 -16.75 2.34 8.32
N ARG A 69 -15.81 3.25 8.60
CA ARG A 69 -15.96 4.36 9.54
C ARG A 69 -15.95 5.73 8.86
N ASP A 70 -15.97 5.77 7.53
CA ASP A 70 -16.04 6.98 6.70
C ASP A 70 -14.96 8.02 7.05
N PHE A 71 -13.70 7.58 7.08
CA PHE A 71 -12.55 8.48 7.23
C PHE A 71 -11.51 8.24 6.13
N TYR A 72 -10.62 9.22 5.95
CA TYR A 72 -9.53 9.14 4.99
C TYR A 72 -8.30 9.85 5.55
N ALA A 73 -7.42 9.07 6.18
CA ALA A 73 -6.22 9.55 6.84
C ALA A 73 -5.21 8.41 6.99
N HIS A 74 -3.93 8.76 7.16
CA HIS A 74 -2.86 7.79 7.44
C HIS A 74 -2.97 7.19 8.85
N GLU A 75 -3.48 7.98 9.80
CA GLU A 75 -3.74 7.55 11.17
C GLU A 75 -5.19 7.10 11.32
N SER A 76 -5.42 6.05 12.13
CA SER A 76 -6.78 5.69 12.53
C SER A 76 -7.39 6.79 13.42
N PRO A 77 -8.71 6.82 13.64
CA PRO A 77 -9.32 7.74 14.61
C PRO A 77 -8.81 7.55 16.05
N GLU A 78 -8.25 6.39 16.36
CA GLU A 78 -7.57 6.08 17.62
C GLU A 78 -6.11 6.58 17.66
N GLY A 79 -5.56 7.00 16.51
CA GLY A 79 -4.20 7.47 16.35
C GLY A 79 -3.19 6.40 15.93
N ASP A 80 -3.64 5.19 15.55
CA ASP A 80 -2.73 4.13 15.10
C ASP A 80 -2.08 4.53 13.78
N THR A 81 -0.75 4.52 13.76
CA THR A 81 0.06 4.84 12.58
C THR A 81 0.20 3.63 11.67
N VAL A 82 0.77 3.83 10.46
CA VAL A 82 1.16 2.71 9.58
C VAL A 82 2.12 1.74 10.27
N GLN A 83 3.02 2.24 11.12
CA GLN A 83 3.95 1.40 11.88
C GLN A 83 3.20 0.51 12.88
N ASP A 84 2.25 1.07 13.62
CA ASP A 84 1.46 0.33 14.60
C ASP A 84 0.66 -0.79 13.93
N ARG A 85 0.03 -0.48 12.78
CA ARG A 85 -0.71 -1.47 11.98
C ARG A 85 0.20 -2.54 11.39
N TYR A 86 1.38 -2.16 10.91
CA TYR A 86 2.38 -3.10 10.38
C TYR A 86 2.85 -4.09 11.45
N ILE A 87 3.21 -3.60 12.64
CA ILE A 87 3.61 -4.44 13.77
C ILE A 87 2.45 -5.34 14.22
N ALA A 88 1.22 -4.80 14.28
CA ALA A 88 0.03 -5.58 14.63
C ALA A 88 -0.26 -6.72 13.63
N ALA A 89 0.12 -6.55 12.36
CA ALA A 89 0.04 -7.57 11.32
C ALA A 89 1.21 -8.59 11.34
N GLY A 90 2.13 -8.47 12.29
CA GLY A 90 3.29 -9.37 12.46
C GLY A 90 4.59 -8.85 11.85
N GLY A 91 4.61 -7.59 11.42
CA GLY A 91 5.80 -6.91 10.91
C GLY A 91 6.88 -6.65 11.95
N ASP A 92 8.10 -6.40 11.49
CA ASP A 92 9.26 -6.12 12.34
C ASP A 92 9.32 -4.63 12.74
N GLU A 93 9.35 -4.35 14.04
CA GLU A 93 9.42 -2.98 14.59
C GLU A 93 10.64 -2.18 14.13
N TRP A 94 11.69 -2.86 13.65
CA TRP A 94 12.94 -2.23 13.20
C TRP A 94 12.94 -1.90 11.70
N GLU A 95 11.91 -2.28 10.96
CA GLU A 95 11.76 -1.94 9.55
C GLU A 95 11.03 -0.60 9.36
N LEU A 96 11.46 0.13 8.32
CA LEU A 96 10.81 1.37 7.91
C LEU A 96 9.66 1.06 6.97
N VAL A 97 8.47 1.54 7.32
CA VAL A 97 7.28 1.46 6.48
C VAL A 97 6.77 2.85 6.11
N ALA A 98 6.26 2.96 4.88
CA ALA A 98 5.62 4.17 4.36
C ALA A 98 4.31 3.78 3.66
N GLU A 99 3.37 4.73 3.59
CA GLU A 99 2.02 4.46 3.10
C GLU A 99 1.60 5.45 2.01
N ASN A 100 1.10 4.93 0.91
CA ASN A 100 0.29 5.67 -0.05
C ASN A 100 -1.17 5.18 0.06
N ILE A 101 -2.09 6.11 0.29
CA ILE A 101 -3.53 5.85 0.28
C ILE A 101 -4.20 6.55 -0.90
N ALA A 102 -5.26 5.94 -1.41
CA ALA A 102 -6.12 6.58 -2.40
C ALA A 102 -7.59 6.22 -2.15
N ARG A 103 -8.48 7.16 -2.45
CA ARG A 103 -9.94 6.97 -2.40
C ARG A 103 -10.59 7.42 -3.68
N CYS A 104 -11.72 6.80 -4.02
CA CYS A 104 -12.68 7.40 -4.94
C CYS A 104 -14.08 7.43 -4.32
N THR A 105 -14.69 8.61 -4.31
CA THR A 105 -16.09 8.81 -3.92
C THR A 105 -17.00 8.68 -5.14
N GLY A 106 -18.02 7.82 -5.05
CA GLY A 106 -19.03 7.67 -6.11
C GLY A 106 -18.56 6.89 -7.34
N CYS A 107 -17.38 6.27 -7.28
CA CYS A 107 -16.91 5.39 -8.33
C CYS A 107 -17.65 4.04 -8.35
N PRO A 108 -17.77 3.38 -9.52
CA PRO A 108 -18.14 1.97 -9.57
C PRO A 108 -17.06 1.10 -8.90
N ALA A 109 -17.40 -0.17 -8.73
CA ALA A 109 -16.47 -1.22 -8.33
C ALA A 109 -15.13 -1.07 -9.09
N PRO A 110 -13.98 -1.18 -8.39
CA PRO A 110 -12.68 -1.04 -9.03
C PRO A 110 -12.49 -2.10 -10.12
N ASP A 111 -11.80 -1.70 -11.17
CA ASP A 111 -11.32 -2.55 -12.26
C ASP A 111 -9.84 -2.24 -12.51
N ALA A 112 -9.21 -2.97 -13.44
CA ALA A 112 -7.81 -2.76 -13.77
C ALA A 112 -7.48 -1.31 -14.19
N ALA A 113 -8.40 -0.62 -14.86
CA ALA A 113 -8.22 0.76 -15.27
C ALA A 113 -8.21 1.71 -14.07
N ARG A 114 -9.02 1.44 -13.04
CA ARG A 114 -8.97 2.19 -11.77
C ARG A 114 -7.61 2.04 -11.09
N ILE A 115 -7.04 0.83 -11.03
CA ILE A 115 -5.73 0.61 -10.38
C ILE A 115 -4.66 1.47 -11.06
N ALA A 116 -4.62 1.45 -12.39
CA ALA A 116 -3.70 2.25 -13.19
C ALA A 116 -3.88 3.76 -12.98
N SER A 117 -5.13 4.24 -12.94
CA SER A 117 -5.43 5.67 -12.72
C SER A 117 -5.02 6.15 -11.33
N LEU A 118 -5.17 5.33 -10.29
CA LEU A 118 -4.73 5.66 -8.94
C LEU A 118 -3.19 5.70 -8.85
N HIS A 119 -2.51 4.75 -9.49
CA HIS A 119 -1.04 4.77 -9.63
C HIS A 119 -0.53 6.03 -10.32
N GLU A 120 -1.13 6.39 -11.46
CA GLU A 120 -0.81 7.64 -12.17
C GLU A 120 -1.01 8.87 -11.29
N GLY A 121 -2.07 8.87 -10.46
CA GLY A 121 -2.32 9.92 -9.49
C GLY A 121 -1.18 10.11 -8.48
N TRP A 122 -0.61 9.02 -7.94
CA TRP A 122 0.55 9.10 -7.06
C TRP A 122 1.80 9.57 -7.79
N MET A 123 2.08 9.05 -8.99
CA MET A 123 3.26 9.45 -9.77
C MET A 123 3.24 10.94 -10.14
N ASN A 124 2.05 11.51 -10.35
CA ASN A 124 1.86 12.94 -10.61
C ASN A 124 1.87 13.82 -9.34
N SER A 125 2.00 13.23 -8.14
CA SER A 125 2.04 13.93 -6.87
C SER A 125 3.41 13.77 -6.20
N PRO A 126 4.27 14.81 -6.15
CA PRO A 126 5.63 14.68 -5.64
C PRO A 126 5.72 14.01 -4.26
N GLY A 127 4.85 14.37 -3.32
CA GLY A 127 4.87 13.79 -1.97
C GLY A 127 4.43 12.33 -1.89
N HIS A 128 3.72 11.79 -2.88
CA HIS A 128 3.39 10.36 -2.95
C HIS A 128 4.41 9.56 -3.78
N ARG A 129 5.17 10.24 -4.66
CA ARG A 129 6.15 9.62 -5.55
C ARG A 129 7.50 9.39 -4.86
N GLU A 130 7.90 10.30 -3.98
CA GLU A 130 9.17 10.27 -3.23
C GLU A 130 9.12 9.28 -2.06
#